data_AF-A0A3R7V9P0-F1
#
_entry.id   AF-A0A3R7V9P0-F1
#
_cell.length_a   1.000
_cell.length_b   1.000
_cell.length_c   1.000
_cell.angle_alpha   90.00
_cell.angle_beta   90.00
_cell.angle_gamma   90.00
#
_symmetry.space_group_name_H-M   'P 1'
#
loop_
_entity.id
_entity.type
_entity.pdbx_description
1 polymer ?
#
loop_
_entity_poly.entity_id
_entity_poly.type
_entity_poly.pdbx_seq_one_letter_code
_entity_poly.pdbx_strand_id
1 'polypeptide(L)'
;MHDLLQTTFLSPLKEDLVKASQYIAKGPLVLTASADLEGLLALGFLEAALLDSGISYSRRFIRPMKNIPRDEQNIVPDYKGTKIVFIDSFAKTDIQDSDNVMIIKPREVEVQFPHSEQKRRGTVDAVIQASAIASMLSPSGAKVTPFRPYTGAGQWLMEGLDTTIDPIHTLVRDFLRDEGTIQIVPLPEVQQPRIEMIPGLSKRRLNKLSDLWIDMNANQRSQALSEFCLPSLSTEGISTARFEELVWKRMVIPGQASDLASIVHDLQKGWPETIDTSLVFASRLLDSWLRTGHLAESTD
;
A
#
# COMPACT_ATOMS: atom_id res chain seq x y z
N MET A 1 16.65 -7.59 -4.60
CA MET A 1 15.58 -6.60 -4.82
C MET A 1 16.09 -5.54 -5.77
N HIS A 2 15.29 -5.10 -6.74
CA HIS A 2 15.67 -4.00 -7.61
C HIS A 2 15.55 -2.65 -6.88
N ASP A 3 16.36 -1.68 -7.27
CA ASP A 3 16.36 -0.35 -6.65
C ASP A 3 15.09 0.44 -7.05
N LEU A 4 14.28 0.84 -6.06
CA LEU A 4 13.07 1.62 -6.26
C LEU A 4 13.37 3.01 -6.83
N LEU A 5 14.53 3.59 -6.56
CA LEU A 5 14.86 4.92 -7.07
C LEU A 5 15.16 4.94 -8.57
N GLN A 6 15.34 3.78 -9.19
CA GLN A 6 15.53 3.66 -10.65
C GLN A 6 14.21 3.51 -11.39
N THR A 7 13.08 3.41 -10.69
CA THR A 7 11.78 3.23 -11.34
C THR A 7 11.27 4.52 -11.94
N THR A 8 10.51 4.41 -13.03
CA THR A 8 9.93 5.56 -13.72
C THR A 8 8.90 6.30 -12.87
N PHE A 9 8.26 5.63 -11.92
CA PHE A 9 7.25 6.23 -11.04
C PHE A 9 7.84 6.97 -9.84
N LEU A 10 9.12 6.76 -9.49
CA LEU A 10 9.83 7.49 -8.44
C LEU A 10 10.89 8.47 -8.95
N SER A 11 11.25 8.39 -10.23
CA SER A 11 12.21 9.31 -10.83
C SER A 11 11.87 10.80 -10.62
N PRO A 12 10.59 11.25 -10.65
CA PRO A 12 10.26 12.66 -10.41
C PRO A 12 10.50 13.10 -8.96
N LEU A 13 10.55 12.16 -8.01
CA LEU A 13 10.68 12.42 -6.57
C LEU A 13 12.06 12.08 -6.03
N LYS A 14 13.00 11.62 -6.88
CA LYS A 14 14.29 11.06 -6.46
C LYS A 14 15.07 11.98 -5.52
N GLU A 15 15.17 13.26 -5.85
CA GLU A 15 15.92 14.22 -5.02
C GLU A 15 15.30 14.39 -3.63
N ASP A 16 13.97 14.46 -3.55
CA ASP A 16 13.25 14.63 -2.28
C ASP A 16 13.34 13.37 -1.42
N LEU A 17 13.26 12.18 -2.04
CA LEU A 17 13.44 10.91 -1.35
C LEU A 17 14.88 10.77 -0.79
N VAL A 18 15.88 11.21 -1.55
CA VAL A 18 17.27 11.24 -1.08
C VAL A 18 17.43 12.20 0.11
N LYS A 19 16.86 13.40 0.03
CA LYS A 19 16.86 14.35 1.14
C LYS A 19 16.17 13.76 2.37
N ALA A 20 15.01 13.11 2.20
CA ALA A 20 14.27 12.49 3.28
C ALA A 20 15.07 11.33 3.93
N SER A 21 15.69 10.46 3.13
CA SER A 21 16.56 9.40 3.64
C SER A 21 17.75 9.95 4.42
N GLN A 22 18.44 10.97 3.90
CA GLN A 22 19.54 11.64 4.60
C GLN A 22 19.08 12.32 5.89
N TYR A 23 17.90 12.95 5.86
CA TYR A 23 17.30 13.53 7.05
C TYR A 23 17.10 12.43 8.08
N ILE A 24 16.43 11.33 7.74
CA ILE A 24 16.14 10.21 8.65
C ILE A 24 17.42 9.61 9.24
N ALA A 25 18.45 9.38 8.43
CA ALA A 25 19.72 8.81 8.87
C ALA A 25 20.47 9.65 9.91
N LYS A 26 20.23 10.97 9.99
CA LYS A 26 20.92 11.90 10.91
C LYS A 26 20.36 11.84 12.34
N GLY A 27 20.55 10.72 13.03
CA GLY A 27 20.30 10.59 14.46
C GLY A 27 18.83 10.42 14.88
N PRO A 28 18.57 10.42 16.20
CA PRO A 28 17.30 10.00 16.77
C PRO A 28 16.11 10.86 16.33
N LEU A 29 14.94 10.23 16.15
CA LEU A 29 13.74 10.91 15.69
C LEU A 29 12.45 10.37 16.33
N VAL A 30 11.38 11.15 16.22
CA VAL A 30 10.01 10.68 16.46
C VAL A 30 9.37 10.38 15.12
N LEU A 31 8.89 9.14 14.94
CA LEU A 31 8.16 8.70 13.77
C LEU A 31 6.67 8.73 14.07
N THR A 32 5.92 9.55 13.34
CA THR A 32 4.50 9.80 13.63
C THR A 32 3.62 9.64 12.40
N ALA A 33 2.46 9.01 12.56
CA ALA A 33 1.40 8.89 11.54
C ALA A 33 0.03 8.82 12.21
N SER A 34 -1.06 8.98 11.45
CA SER A 34 -2.40 8.66 11.96
C SER A 34 -2.60 7.15 12.12
N ALA A 35 -3.46 6.76 13.06
CA ALA A 35 -3.87 5.37 13.27
C ALA A 35 -4.93 4.91 12.25
N ASP A 36 -4.63 5.15 10.97
CA ASP A 36 -5.33 4.58 9.82
C ASP A 36 -4.40 3.57 9.13
N LEU A 37 -4.93 2.76 8.22
CA LEU A 37 -4.17 1.71 7.57
C LEU A 37 -3.04 2.28 6.69
N GLU A 38 -3.27 3.38 5.99
CA GLU A 38 -2.29 4.11 5.18
C GLU A 38 -1.14 4.62 6.04
N GLY A 39 -1.46 5.18 7.21
CA GLY A 39 -0.48 5.67 8.18
C GLY A 39 0.35 4.52 8.74
N LEU A 40 -0.28 3.41 9.12
CA LEU A 40 0.40 2.20 9.59
C LEU A 40 1.34 1.60 8.55
N LEU A 41 0.89 1.49 7.30
CA LEU A 41 1.68 0.92 6.21
C LEU A 41 2.97 1.71 5.98
N ALA A 42 2.85 3.03 5.81
CA ALA A 42 4.00 3.90 5.59
C ALA A 42 4.92 3.96 6.82
N LEU A 43 4.36 4.02 8.04
CA LEU A 43 5.13 4.01 9.27
C LEU A 43 5.92 2.71 9.41
N GLY A 44 5.32 1.58 9.06
CA GLY A 44 5.96 0.27 9.17
C GLY A 44 7.18 0.11 8.27
N PHE A 45 7.14 0.60 7.04
CA PHE A 45 8.33 0.60 6.16
C PHE A 45 9.50 1.36 6.78
N LEU A 46 9.25 2.57 7.29
CA LEU A 46 10.30 3.38 7.90
C LEU A 46 10.80 2.76 9.20
N GLU A 47 9.90 2.25 10.05
CA GLU A 47 10.29 1.60 11.29
C GLU A 47 11.14 0.35 11.06
N ALA A 48 10.77 -0.49 10.09
CA ALA A 48 11.57 -1.65 9.70
C ALA A 48 13.00 -1.22 9.32
N ALA A 49 13.15 -0.15 8.54
CA ALA A 49 14.45 0.36 8.13
C ALA A 49 15.25 0.98 9.29
N LEU A 50 14.60 1.69 10.21
CA LEU A 50 15.24 2.24 11.40
C LEU A 50 15.80 1.13 12.29
N LEU A 51 15.02 0.06 12.50
CA LEU A 51 15.44 -1.12 13.25
C LEU A 51 16.62 -1.83 12.58
N ASP A 52 16.55 -2.08 11.28
CA ASP A 52 17.65 -2.73 10.54
C ASP A 52 18.91 -1.86 10.50
N SER A 53 18.77 -0.53 10.51
CA SER A 53 19.89 0.43 10.48
C SER A 53 20.42 0.81 11.86
N GLY A 54 19.81 0.33 12.95
CA GLY A 54 20.17 0.70 14.32
C GLY A 54 19.96 2.17 14.67
N ILE A 55 19.05 2.87 13.98
CA ILE A 55 18.73 4.27 14.24
C ILE A 55 17.70 4.36 15.36
N SER A 56 18.03 5.03 16.45
CA SER A 56 17.10 5.21 17.58
C SER A 56 15.87 6.01 17.17
N TYR A 57 14.69 5.56 17.59
CA TYR A 57 13.44 6.27 17.31
C TYR A 57 12.42 6.10 18.44
N SER A 58 11.42 6.95 18.43
CA SER A 58 10.17 6.76 19.17
C SER A 58 9.01 6.77 18.18
N ARG A 59 8.13 5.77 18.26
CA ARG A 59 6.91 5.70 17.42
C ARG A 59 5.74 6.35 18.13
N ARG A 60 4.93 7.10 17.39
CA ARG A 60 3.65 7.63 17.88
C ARG A 60 2.56 7.59 16.82
N PHE A 61 1.46 6.93 17.13
CA PHE A 61 0.23 7.12 16.36
C PHE A 61 -0.56 8.31 16.91
N ILE A 62 -1.12 9.12 16.01
CA ILE A 62 -2.16 10.12 16.34
C ILE A 62 -3.54 9.55 16.01
N ARG A 63 -4.59 10.27 16.39
CA ARG A 63 -5.97 9.85 16.14
C ARG A 63 -6.22 9.55 14.65
N PRO A 64 -7.06 8.56 14.31
CA PRO A 64 -7.43 8.26 12.93
C PRO A 64 -8.03 9.48 12.22
N MET A 65 -7.83 9.59 10.91
CA MET A 65 -8.29 10.73 10.12
C MET A 65 -9.81 10.91 10.13
N LYS A 66 -10.57 9.83 10.22
CA LYS A 66 -12.03 9.89 10.36
C LYS A 66 -12.50 10.65 11.61
N ASN A 67 -11.63 10.75 12.62
CA ASN A 67 -11.89 11.47 13.88
C ASN A 67 -11.30 12.89 13.89
N ILE A 68 -10.68 13.33 12.79
CA ILE A 68 -10.19 14.70 12.64
C ILE A 68 -11.29 15.52 11.93
N PRO A 69 -11.76 16.63 12.53
CA PRO A 69 -12.65 17.57 11.88
C PRO A 69 -12.15 17.96 10.49
N ARG A 70 -13.07 18.13 9.53
CA ARG A 70 -12.70 18.39 8.13
C ARG A 70 -11.93 19.71 7.95
N ASP A 71 -12.23 20.68 8.80
CA ASP A 71 -11.67 22.03 8.88
C ASP A 71 -10.37 22.11 9.70
N GLU A 72 -10.05 21.09 10.50
CA GLU A 72 -8.79 21.06 11.22
C GLU A 72 -7.63 20.80 10.25
N GLN A 73 -6.75 21.79 10.13
CA GLN A 73 -5.50 21.73 9.39
C GLN A 73 -4.33 21.68 10.35
N ASN A 74 -3.18 21.17 9.89
CA ASN A 74 -1.93 21.10 10.67
C ASN A 74 -2.02 20.23 11.92
N ILE A 75 -2.21 18.93 11.67
CA ILE A 75 -2.28 17.87 12.67
C ILE A 75 -0.92 17.39 13.18
N VAL A 76 0.17 18.02 12.73
CA VAL A 76 1.54 17.72 13.16
C VAL A 76 1.65 18.06 14.65
N PRO A 77 1.96 17.08 15.52
CA PRO A 77 2.11 17.38 16.95
C PRO A 77 3.33 18.28 17.20
N ASP A 78 3.25 19.14 18.20
CA ASP A 78 4.40 19.95 18.64
C ASP A 78 5.41 19.06 19.39
N TYR A 79 6.64 18.99 18.89
CA TYR A 79 7.75 18.38 19.61
C TYR A 79 8.90 19.38 19.73
N LYS A 80 8.97 20.05 20.88
CA LYS A 80 9.96 21.06 21.27
C LYS A 80 11.40 20.71 20.87
N GLY A 81 11.81 21.11 19.66
CA GLY A 81 13.14 20.88 19.11
C GLY A 81 13.51 19.40 18.85
N THR A 82 12.56 18.47 18.95
CA THR A 82 12.82 17.07 18.63
C THR A 82 12.63 16.86 17.14
N LYS A 83 13.54 16.12 16.51
CA LYS A 83 13.47 15.76 15.11
C LYS A 83 12.28 14.81 14.86
N ILE A 84 11.43 15.14 13.89
CA ILE A 84 10.19 14.42 13.60
C ILE A 84 10.13 14.03 12.13
N VAL A 85 9.66 12.83 11.87
CA VAL A 85 9.15 12.41 10.57
C VAL A 85 7.65 12.22 10.73
N PHE A 86 6.86 13.09 10.11
CA PHE A 86 5.41 13.00 10.11
C PHE A 86 4.92 12.47 8.78
N ILE A 87 4.15 11.40 8.82
CA ILE A 87 3.53 10.78 7.66
C ILE A 87 2.09 11.30 7.57
N ASP A 88 1.86 12.14 6.58
CA ASP A 88 0.57 12.71 6.25
C ASP A 88 0.01 12.02 5.02
N SER A 89 -0.50 10.80 5.19
CA SER A 89 -1.02 9.98 4.10
C SER A 89 -2.20 10.62 3.35
N PHE A 90 -2.82 11.66 3.91
CA PHE A 90 -4.03 12.29 3.40
C PHE A 90 -3.81 13.76 3.00
N ALA A 91 -2.56 14.25 3.03
CA ALA A 91 -2.19 15.63 2.72
C ALA A 91 -3.02 16.69 3.47
N LYS A 92 -3.28 16.47 4.77
CA LYS A 92 -4.02 17.38 5.66
C LYS A 92 -3.18 18.55 6.22
N THR A 93 -1.89 18.56 5.92
CA THR A 93 -0.91 19.49 6.50
C THR A 93 -0.27 20.36 5.43
N ASP A 94 -0.29 21.67 5.67
CA ASP A 94 0.35 22.68 4.83
C ASP A 94 1.73 23.12 5.34
N ILE A 95 2.12 22.64 6.53
CA ILE A 95 3.47 22.79 7.08
C ILE A 95 4.50 22.29 6.06
N GLN A 96 5.50 23.12 5.83
CA GLN A 96 6.69 22.78 5.05
C GLN A 96 7.74 22.14 5.93
N ASP A 97 8.65 21.40 5.29
CA ASP A 97 9.81 20.84 5.96
C ASP A 97 10.62 21.95 6.65
N SER A 98 11.15 21.63 7.82
CA SER A 98 12.04 22.49 8.60
C SER A 98 13.17 21.65 9.20
N ASP A 99 14.15 22.29 9.85
CA ASP A 99 15.31 21.59 10.41
C ASP A 99 14.95 20.40 11.32
N ASN A 100 13.81 20.48 12.02
CA ASN A 100 13.34 19.44 12.96
C ASN A 100 12.05 18.74 12.52
N VAL A 101 11.50 19.06 11.34
CA VAL A 101 10.24 18.44 10.85
C VAL A 101 10.41 18.05 9.39
N MET A 102 10.19 16.76 9.09
CA MET A 102 10.09 16.23 7.74
C MET A 102 8.68 15.68 7.52
N ILE A 103 8.00 16.11 6.46
CA ILE A 103 6.64 15.67 6.11
C ILE A 103 6.69 14.75 4.88
N ILE A 104 6.24 13.51 5.05
CA ILE A 104 6.03 12.58 3.94
C ILE A 104 4.53 12.57 3.64
N LYS A 105 4.15 13.05 2.46
CA LYS A 105 2.74 13.16 2.03
C LYS A 105 2.60 12.81 0.55
N PRO A 106 1.41 12.43 0.07
CA PRO A 106 1.18 12.14 -1.34
C PRO A 106 1.69 13.26 -2.27
N ARG A 107 2.33 12.88 -3.37
CA ARG A 107 2.90 13.82 -4.34
C ARG A 107 2.37 13.51 -5.74
N GLU A 108 1.82 14.53 -6.39
CA GLU A 108 1.48 14.45 -7.81
C GLU A 108 2.75 14.34 -8.64
N VAL A 109 2.73 13.45 -9.63
CA VAL A 109 3.84 13.19 -10.54
C VAL A 109 3.32 13.00 -11.96
N GLU A 110 4.22 13.17 -12.92
CA GLU A 110 3.99 12.82 -14.31
C GLU A 110 4.92 11.65 -14.68
N VAL A 111 4.33 10.55 -15.14
CA VAL A 111 5.03 9.29 -15.42
C VAL A 111 4.79 8.84 -16.85
N GLN A 112 5.72 8.05 -17.36
CA GLN A 112 5.64 7.46 -18.69
C GLN A 112 5.73 5.93 -18.57
N PHE A 113 4.85 5.24 -19.29
CA PHE A 113 4.94 3.78 -19.42
C PHE A 113 6.09 3.41 -20.35
N PRO A 114 6.82 2.30 -20.11
CA PRO A 114 7.98 1.91 -20.93
C PRO A 114 7.73 1.81 -22.44
N HIS A 115 6.47 1.55 -22.85
CA HIS A 115 6.07 1.34 -24.24
C HIS A 115 5.07 2.40 -24.74
N SER A 116 5.03 3.58 -24.11
CA SER A 116 4.12 4.65 -24.50
C SER A 116 4.84 5.99 -24.54
N GLU A 117 4.62 6.78 -25.59
CA GLU A 117 5.08 8.17 -25.67
C GLU A 117 4.18 9.13 -24.87
N GLN A 118 3.03 8.66 -24.39
CA GLN A 118 2.11 9.49 -23.62
C GLN A 118 2.50 9.50 -22.15
N LYS A 119 2.69 10.71 -21.62
CA LYS A 119 2.81 10.93 -20.19
C LYS A 119 1.45 10.94 -19.52
N ARG A 120 1.39 10.37 -18.33
CA ARG A 120 0.18 10.33 -17.49
C ARG A 120 0.47 10.95 -16.14
N ARG A 121 -0.52 11.68 -15.63
CA ARG A 121 -0.48 12.19 -14.27
C ARG A 121 -0.99 11.12 -13.30
N GLY A 122 -0.36 11.03 -12.15
CA GLY A 122 -0.78 10.19 -11.04
C GLY A 122 -0.22 10.74 -9.73
N THR A 123 -0.50 10.05 -8.64
CA THR A 123 -0.06 10.49 -7.30
C THR A 123 0.70 9.38 -6.63
N VAL A 124 1.95 9.63 -6.24
CA VAL A 124 2.73 8.71 -5.42
C VAL A 124 2.33 8.92 -3.96
N ASP A 125 1.72 7.91 -3.35
CA ASP A 125 1.28 7.94 -1.97
C ASP A 125 2.44 7.82 -0.97
N ALA A 126 2.15 8.03 0.31
CA ALA A 126 3.16 8.02 1.37
C ALA A 126 3.78 6.64 1.63
N VAL A 127 3.07 5.54 1.37
CA VAL A 127 3.57 4.15 1.53
C VAL A 127 4.65 3.86 0.50
N ILE A 128 4.47 4.22 -0.77
CA ILE A 128 5.54 4.05 -1.78
C ILE A 128 6.76 4.88 -1.41
N GLN A 129 6.57 6.15 -1.03
CA GLN A 129 7.67 7.02 -0.62
C GLN A 129 8.43 6.44 0.58
N ALA A 130 7.70 5.97 1.59
CA ALA A 130 8.26 5.29 2.76
C ALA A 130 9.02 4.00 2.39
N SER A 131 8.47 3.18 1.49
CA SER A 131 9.13 1.96 0.99
C SER A 131 10.44 2.27 0.24
N ALA A 132 10.45 3.33 -0.57
CA ALA A 132 11.65 3.80 -1.25
C ALA A 132 12.71 4.27 -0.25
N ILE A 133 12.34 5.12 0.70
CA ILE A 133 13.25 5.61 1.75
C ILE A 133 13.78 4.46 2.60
N ALA A 134 12.91 3.51 2.99
CA ALA A 134 13.30 2.31 3.72
C ALA A 134 14.32 1.48 2.96
N SER A 135 14.11 1.29 1.65
CA SER A 135 15.05 0.59 0.76
C SER A 135 16.37 1.33 0.59
N MET A 136 16.42 2.66 0.78
CA MET A 136 17.67 3.42 0.76
C MET A 136 18.45 3.29 2.07
N LEU A 137 17.74 3.29 3.19
CA LEU A 137 18.32 3.18 4.53
C LEU A 137 18.85 1.77 4.78
N SER A 138 18.08 0.75 4.39
CA SER A 138 18.46 -0.65 4.55
C SER A 138 18.02 -1.52 3.34
N PRO A 139 18.77 -1.47 2.22
CA PRO A 139 18.39 -2.14 0.95
C PRO A 139 18.21 -3.66 1.02
N SER A 140 18.81 -4.30 2.02
CA SER A 140 18.72 -5.75 2.26
C SER A 140 18.52 -6.05 3.74
N GLY A 141 17.85 -5.13 4.43
CA GLY A 141 17.50 -5.26 5.83
C GLY A 141 16.57 -6.44 6.08
N ALA A 142 16.80 -7.17 7.16
CA ALA A 142 16.05 -8.39 7.47
C ALA A 142 14.56 -8.10 7.71
N LYS A 143 14.22 -6.90 8.21
CA LYS A 143 12.85 -6.44 8.41
C LYS A 143 12.28 -5.73 7.20
N VAL A 144 13.09 -4.97 6.47
CA VAL A 144 12.65 -4.25 5.26
C VAL A 144 12.28 -5.21 4.12
N THR A 145 13.04 -6.29 3.92
CA THR A 145 12.82 -7.20 2.79
C THR A 145 11.42 -7.85 2.80
N PRO A 146 10.90 -8.41 3.91
CA PRO A 146 9.54 -8.95 3.97
C PRO A 146 8.43 -7.91 3.73
N PHE A 147 8.69 -6.62 3.91
CA PHE A 147 7.70 -5.56 3.71
C PHE A 147 7.53 -5.23 2.23
N ARG A 148 8.52 -5.56 1.38
CA ARG A 148 8.56 -5.21 -0.05
C ARG A 148 7.27 -5.49 -0.83
N PRO A 149 6.59 -6.64 -0.68
CA PRO A 149 5.34 -6.94 -1.39
C PRO A 149 4.20 -5.95 -1.12
N TYR A 150 4.24 -5.25 0.02
CA TYR A 150 3.20 -4.30 0.45
C TYR A 150 3.41 -2.88 -0.10
N THR A 151 4.41 -2.65 -0.96
CA THR A 151 4.75 -1.31 -1.48
C THR A 151 3.57 -0.65 -2.21
N GLY A 152 2.75 -1.43 -2.93
CA GLY A 152 1.57 -0.94 -3.64
C GLY A 152 0.30 -0.82 -2.79
N ALA A 153 0.34 -1.16 -1.50
CA ALA A 153 -0.86 -1.20 -0.66
C ALA A 153 -1.47 0.20 -0.45
N GLY A 154 -0.64 1.24 -0.35
CA GLY A 154 -1.12 2.62 -0.25
C GLY A 154 -1.86 3.09 -1.50
N GLN A 155 -1.33 2.79 -2.69
CA GLN A 155 -2.04 3.06 -3.96
C GLN A 155 -3.39 2.36 -4.04
N TRP A 156 -3.46 1.10 -3.60
CA TRP A 156 -4.71 0.36 -3.58
C TRP A 156 -5.79 1.04 -2.71
N LEU A 157 -5.37 1.65 -1.61
CA LEU A 157 -6.23 2.37 -0.67
C LEU A 157 -6.69 3.74 -1.19
N MET A 158 -5.97 4.35 -2.13
CA MET A 158 -6.39 5.60 -2.74
C MET A 158 -7.62 5.44 -3.64
N GLU A 159 -8.28 6.57 -3.91
CA GLU A 159 -9.45 6.66 -4.78
C GLU A 159 -9.10 6.68 -6.29
N GLY A 160 -7.81 6.59 -6.66
CA GLY A 160 -7.36 6.69 -8.05
C GLY A 160 -8.06 5.69 -8.96
N LEU A 161 -8.17 4.44 -8.50
CA LEU A 161 -8.88 3.36 -9.18
C LEU A 161 -10.39 3.51 -9.17
N ASP A 162 -10.99 4.35 -8.32
CA ASP A 162 -12.45 4.53 -8.24
C ASP A 162 -13.00 5.44 -9.35
N THR A 163 -12.13 6.17 -10.04
CA THR A 163 -12.51 7.06 -11.14
C THR A 163 -12.01 6.54 -12.48
N THR A 164 -10.72 6.24 -12.59
CA THR A 164 -10.05 5.86 -13.85
C THR A 164 -8.91 4.88 -13.59
N ILE A 165 -8.10 4.59 -14.60
CA ILE A 165 -6.87 3.82 -14.43
C ILE A 165 -5.88 4.65 -13.58
N ASP A 166 -5.35 4.04 -12.53
CA ASP A 166 -4.24 4.61 -11.77
C ASP A 166 -2.89 4.17 -12.38
N PRO A 167 -2.11 5.10 -12.98
CA PRO A 167 -0.84 4.75 -13.61
C PRO A 167 0.23 4.35 -12.58
N ILE A 168 0.19 4.89 -11.35
CA ILE A 168 1.18 4.59 -10.32
C ILE A 168 0.94 3.19 -9.77
N HIS A 169 -0.32 2.85 -9.44
CA HIS A 169 -0.71 1.49 -9.06
C HIS A 169 -0.24 0.46 -10.11
N THR A 170 -0.51 0.73 -11.39
CA THR A 170 -0.15 -0.15 -12.51
C THR A 170 1.37 -0.35 -12.58
N LEU A 171 2.14 0.74 -12.54
CA LEU A 171 3.61 0.67 -12.63
C LEU A 171 4.24 -0.03 -11.43
N VAL A 172 3.73 0.19 -10.21
CA VAL A 172 4.21 -0.49 -9.00
C VAL A 172 3.90 -1.98 -9.06
N ARG A 173 2.67 -2.35 -9.41
CA ARG A 173 2.28 -3.76 -9.56
C ARG A 173 3.17 -4.48 -10.56
N ASP A 174 3.35 -3.90 -11.75
CA ASP A 174 4.16 -4.50 -12.80
C ASP A 174 5.63 -4.61 -12.39
N PHE A 175 6.17 -3.57 -11.74
CA PHE A 175 7.53 -3.61 -11.20
C PHE A 175 7.72 -4.71 -10.15
N LEU A 176 6.81 -4.84 -9.18
CA LEU A 176 6.88 -5.86 -8.13
C LEU A 176 6.74 -7.29 -8.72
N ARG A 177 5.91 -7.45 -9.76
CA ARG A 177 5.79 -8.71 -10.50
C ARG A 177 7.09 -9.05 -11.23
N ASP A 178 7.64 -8.09 -11.97
CA ASP A 178 8.80 -8.32 -12.83
C ASP A 178 10.07 -8.57 -12.00
N GLU A 179 10.17 -8.04 -10.78
CA GLU A 179 11.24 -8.39 -9.83
C GLU A 179 10.98 -9.68 -9.04
N GLY A 180 9.81 -10.32 -9.20
CA GLY A 180 9.44 -11.58 -8.55
C GLY A 180 8.99 -11.46 -7.10
N THR A 181 8.75 -10.25 -6.59
CA THR A 181 8.26 -10.01 -5.22
C THR A 181 6.81 -10.48 -5.05
N ILE A 182 5.99 -10.32 -6.08
CA ILE A 182 4.59 -10.75 -6.09
C ILE A 182 4.28 -11.56 -7.35
N GLN A 183 3.20 -12.32 -7.28
CA GLN A 183 2.57 -12.94 -8.44
C GLN A 183 1.31 -12.16 -8.81
N ILE A 184 1.02 -12.09 -10.11
CA ILE A 184 -0.24 -11.52 -10.61
C ILE A 184 -1.08 -12.66 -11.18
N VAL A 185 -2.23 -12.91 -10.56
CA VAL A 185 -3.12 -14.00 -10.94
C VAL A 185 -4.56 -13.50 -11.10
N PRO A 186 -5.40 -14.15 -11.92
CA PRO A 186 -6.82 -13.85 -11.97
C PRO A 186 -7.52 -14.37 -10.70
N LEU A 187 -8.69 -13.80 -10.40
CA LEU A 187 -9.47 -14.08 -9.19
C LEU A 187 -9.67 -15.57 -8.87
N PRO A 188 -9.94 -16.47 -9.84
CA PRO A 188 -10.12 -17.89 -9.55
C PRO A 188 -8.87 -18.61 -9.05
N GLU A 189 -7.67 -18.04 -9.26
CA GLU A 189 -6.39 -18.62 -8.82
C GLU A 189 -5.98 -18.19 -7.41
N VAL A 190 -6.67 -17.20 -6.82
CA VAL A 190 -6.45 -16.84 -5.41
C VAL A 190 -7.11 -17.90 -4.52
N GLN A 191 -6.39 -18.39 -3.51
CA GLN A 191 -6.91 -19.44 -2.63
C GLN A 191 -8.01 -18.94 -1.69
N GLN A 192 -7.84 -17.75 -1.11
CA GLN A 192 -8.78 -17.17 -0.14
C GLN A 192 -9.22 -15.72 -0.49
N PRO A 193 -9.79 -15.47 -1.68
CA PRO A 193 -10.24 -14.13 -2.05
C PRO A 193 -11.47 -13.70 -1.25
N ARG A 194 -11.52 -12.39 -0.93
CA ARG A 194 -12.69 -11.70 -0.39
C ARG A 194 -13.57 -11.18 -1.52
N ILE A 195 -14.45 -12.05 -1.99
CA ILE A 195 -15.35 -11.78 -3.13
C ILE A 195 -16.40 -10.71 -2.81
N GLU A 196 -16.71 -10.48 -1.52
CA GLU A 196 -17.63 -9.43 -1.08
C GLU A 196 -17.18 -8.01 -1.49
N MET A 197 -15.91 -7.83 -1.83
CA MET A 197 -15.37 -6.61 -2.41
C MET A 197 -15.92 -6.31 -3.82
N ILE A 198 -16.51 -7.30 -4.48
CA ILE A 198 -16.94 -7.23 -5.87
C ILE A 198 -18.47 -7.41 -5.93
N PRO A 199 -19.24 -6.30 -5.97
CA PRO A 199 -20.70 -6.36 -6.01
C PRO A 199 -21.23 -7.24 -7.15
N GLY A 200 -22.26 -8.03 -6.88
CA GLY A 200 -22.91 -8.90 -7.87
C GLY A 200 -22.25 -10.27 -8.09
N LEU A 201 -21.04 -10.52 -7.57
CA LEU A 201 -20.40 -11.83 -7.68
C LEU A 201 -20.81 -12.80 -6.57
N SER A 202 -20.87 -14.09 -6.91
CA SER A 202 -21.27 -15.15 -6.00
C SER A 202 -20.08 -16.01 -5.59
N LYS A 203 -19.82 -16.12 -4.27
CA LYS A 203 -18.81 -17.02 -3.70
C LYS A 203 -18.96 -18.47 -4.19
N ARG A 204 -20.20 -18.97 -4.25
CA ARG A 204 -20.50 -20.32 -4.75
C ARG A 204 -20.08 -20.50 -6.22
N ARG A 205 -20.34 -19.49 -7.07
CA ARG A 205 -19.93 -19.54 -8.48
C ARG A 205 -18.41 -19.44 -8.63
N LEU A 206 -17.75 -18.61 -7.80
CA LEU A 206 -16.29 -18.51 -7.80
C LEU A 206 -15.64 -19.85 -7.45
N ASN A 207 -16.07 -20.49 -6.36
CA ASN A 207 -15.52 -21.80 -5.96
C ASN A 207 -15.62 -22.82 -7.10
N LYS A 208 -16.79 -22.91 -7.74
CA LYS A 208 -16.99 -23.79 -8.90
C LYS A 208 -16.08 -23.43 -10.07
N LEU A 209 -15.87 -22.13 -10.32
CA LEU A 209 -14.98 -21.67 -11.38
C LEU A 209 -13.52 -22.04 -11.05
N SER A 210 -13.06 -21.83 -9.82
CA SER A 210 -11.73 -22.20 -9.35
C SER A 210 -11.46 -23.70 -9.47
N ASP A 211 -12.43 -24.56 -9.11
CA ASP A 211 -12.30 -26.02 -9.25
C ASP A 211 -12.08 -26.43 -10.71
N LEU A 212 -12.85 -25.84 -11.64
CA LEU A 212 -12.73 -26.13 -13.07
C LEU A 212 -11.52 -25.44 -13.72
N TRP A 213 -10.98 -24.39 -13.11
CA TRP A 213 -9.94 -23.53 -13.68
C TRP A 213 -8.66 -24.28 -14.03
N ILE A 214 -8.34 -25.30 -13.22
CA ILE A 214 -7.12 -26.12 -13.32
C ILE A 214 -7.05 -26.82 -14.69
N ASP A 215 -8.20 -27.31 -15.18
CA ASP A 215 -8.29 -28.09 -16.42
C ASP A 215 -8.58 -27.23 -17.66
N MET A 216 -8.82 -25.92 -17.48
CA MET A 216 -9.13 -25.01 -18.58
C MET A 216 -7.86 -24.51 -19.30
N ASN A 217 -7.90 -24.46 -20.62
CA ASN A 217 -6.92 -23.73 -21.42
C ASN A 217 -7.17 -22.21 -21.40
N ALA A 218 -6.25 -21.43 -21.97
CA ALA A 218 -6.31 -19.96 -21.96
C ALA A 218 -7.62 -19.38 -22.53
N ASN A 219 -8.14 -19.93 -23.62
CA ASN A 219 -9.38 -19.45 -24.24
C ASN A 219 -10.59 -19.76 -23.35
N GLN A 220 -10.65 -20.97 -22.78
CA GLN A 220 -11.70 -21.36 -21.84
C GLN A 220 -11.69 -20.49 -20.58
N ARG A 221 -10.50 -20.20 -20.02
CA ARG A 221 -10.32 -19.31 -18.86
C ARG A 221 -10.82 -17.89 -19.15
N SER A 222 -10.47 -17.33 -20.30
CA SER A 222 -10.90 -15.99 -20.71
C SER A 222 -12.42 -15.90 -20.86
N GLN A 223 -13.03 -16.88 -21.52
CA GLN A 223 -14.48 -16.94 -21.69
C GLN A 223 -15.21 -17.13 -20.35
N ALA A 224 -14.79 -18.13 -19.56
CA ALA A 224 -15.44 -18.44 -18.29
C ALA A 224 -15.35 -17.29 -17.29
N LEU A 225 -14.22 -16.59 -17.24
CA LEU A 225 -14.06 -15.41 -16.38
C LEU A 225 -14.95 -14.25 -16.83
N SER A 226 -15.05 -14.00 -18.14
CA SER A 226 -15.95 -12.98 -18.70
C SER A 226 -17.42 -13.27 -18.35
N GLU A 227 -17.87 -14.52 -18.52
CA GLU A 227 -19.23 -14.96 -18.18
C GLU A 227 -19.50 -14.91 -16.67
N PHE A 228 -18.49 -15.18 -15.85
CA PHE A 228 -18.57 -15.06 -14.40
C PHE A 228 -18.82 -13.62 -13.97
N CYS A 229 -18.18 -12.66 -14.64
CA CYS A 229 -18.23 -11.22 -14.35
C CYS A 229 -19.51 -10.51 -14.79
N LEU A 230 -20.30 -11.08 -15.72
CA LEU A 230 -21.50 -10.44 -16.27
C LEU A 230 -22.45 -9.81 -15.23
N PRO A 231 -22.79 -10.45 -14.09
CA PRO A 231 -23.69 -9.84 -13.12
C PRO A 231 -23.17 -8.54 -12.50
N SER A 232 -21.84 -8.42 -12.33
CA SER A 232 -21.22 -7.23 -11.76
C SER A 232 -21.24 -6.05 -12.70
N LEU A 233 -21.28 -6.27 -14.02
CA LEU A 233 -21.34 -5.19 -15.01
C LEU A 233 -22.66 -4.40 -14.95
N SER A 234 -23.70 -4.98 -14.35
CA SER A 234 -24.99 -4.32 -14.13
C SER A 234 -25.20 -3.86 -12.69
N THR A 235 -24.20 -4.01 -11.82
CA THR A 235 -24.28 -3.67 -10.39
C THR A 235 -23.47 -2.41 -10.10
N GLU A 236 -24.08 -1.42 -9.46
CA GLU A 236 -23.37 -0.23 -8.98
C GLU A 236 -22.48 -0.55 -7.77
N GLY A 237 -21.49 0.30 -7.50
CA GLY A 237 -20.66 0.23 -6.29
C GLY A 237 -19.20 -0.17 -6.51
N ILE A 238 -18.77 -0.37 -7.77
CA ILE A 238 -17.36 -0.49 -8.11
C ILE A 238 -17.09 0.12 -9.48
N SER A 239 -15.95 0.81 -9.62
CA SER A 239 -15.49 1.34 -10.90
C SER A 239 -14.99 0.25 -11.82
N THR A 240 -15.00 0.50 -13.13
CA THR A 240 -14.43 -0.44 -14.12
C THR A 240 -12.94 -0.72 -13.85
N ALA A 241 -12.16 0.32 -13.52
CA ALA A 241 -10.72 0.15 -13.28
C ALA A 241 -10.43 -0.70 -12.04
N ARG A 242 -11.11 -0.45 -10.91
CA ARG A 242 -10.93 -1.28 -9.70
C ARG A 242 -11.45 -2.70 -9.95
N PHE A 243 -12.57 -2.86 -10.66
CA PHE A 243 -13.10 -4.17 -11.04
C PHE A 243 -12.10 -4.98 -11.87
N GLU A 244 -11.45 -4.37 -12.85
CA GLU A 244 -10.43 -5.05 -13.65
C GLU A 244 -9.24 -5.55 -12.82
N GLU A 245 -8.77 -4.74 -11.87
CA GLU A 245 -7.70 -5.15 -10.96
C GLU A 245 -8.14 -6.30 -10.04
N LEU A 246 -9.37 -6.26 -9.52
CA LEU A 246 -9.93 -7.30 -8.65
C LEU A 246 -10.26 -8.61 -9.37
N VAL A 247 -10.41 -8.62 -10.69
CA VAL A 247 -10.80 -9.84 -11.41
C VAL A 247 -9.61 -10.45 -12.15
N TRP A 248 -8.76 -9.65 -12.78
CA TRP A 248 -7.68 -10.16 -13.64
C TRP A 248 -6.29 -10.04 -13.05
N LYS A 249 -6.06 -9.14 -12.07
CA LYS A 249 -4.71 -8.72 -11.69
C LYS A 249 -4.48 -8.75 -10.17
N ARG A 250 -4.86 -9.84 -9.52
CA ARG A 250 -4.68 -10.03 -8.07
C ARG A 250 -3.21 -10.13 -7.73
N MET A 251 -2.76 -9.26 -6.83
CA MET A 251 -1.40 -9.27 -6.29
C MET A 251 -1.28 -10.30 -5.16
N VAL A 252 -0.71 -11.46 -5.45
CA VAL A 252 -0.48 -12.53 -4.45
C VAL A 252 0.96 -12.47 -3.96
N ILE A 253 1.13 -12.45 -2.65
CA ILE A 253 2.43 -12.52 -2.00
C ILE A 253 2.83 -14.00 -1.90
N PRO A 254 4.03 -14.41 -2.34
CA PRO A 254 4.47 -15.80 -2.22
C PRO A 254 4.35 -16.31 -0.78
N GLY A 255 3.75 -17.49 -0.62
CA GLY A 255 3.49 -18.08 0.71
C GLY A 255 2.23 -17.57 1.42
N GLN A 256 1.43 -16.69 0.80
CA GLN A 256 0.15 -16.26 1.36
C GLN A 256 -1.04 -16.79 0.56
N ALA A 257 -2.06 -17.28 1.27
CA ALA A 257 -3.29 -17.78 0.66
C ALA A 257 -4.22 -16.66 0.13
N SER A 258 -4.08 -15.45 0.68
CA SER A 258 -4.87 -14.27 0.29
C SER A 258 -4.02 -13.29 -0.51
N ASP A 259 -4.64 -12.62 -1.47
CA ASP A 259 -4.01 -11.50 -2.18
C ASP A 259 -4.03 -10.20 -1.36
N LEU A 260 -3.22 -9.23 -1.78
CA LEU A 260 -3.07 -7.94 -1.11
C LEU A 260 -4.39 -7.19 -0.93
N ALA A 261 -5.25 -7.19 -1.96
CA ALA A 261 -6.52 -6.45 -1.89
C ALA A 261 -7.47 -7.07 -0.86
N SER A 262 -7.49 -8.41 -0.76
CA SER A 262 -8.24 -9.12 0.28
C SER A 262 -7.69 -8.89 1.69
N ILE A 263 -6.36 -8.91 1.86
CA ILE A 263 -5.72 -8.60 3.15
C ILE A 263 -6.08 -7.18 3.60
N VAL A 264 -5.94 -6.21 2.69
CA VAL A 264 -6.27 -4.81 2.97
C VAL A 264 -7.76 -4.65 3.30
N HIS A 265 -8.64 -5.32 2.56
CA HIS A 265 -10.08 -5.27 2.83
C HIS A 265 -10.46 -5.78 4.22
N ASP A 266 -9.91 -6.93 4.63
CA ASP A 266 -10.17 -7.48 5.97
C ASP A 266 -9.69 -6.52 7.06
N LEU A 267 -8.52 -5.89 6.88
CA LEU A 267 -8.00 -4.90 7.81
C LEU A 267 -8.89 -3.66 7.88
N GLN A 268 -9.36 -3.14 6.75
CA GLN A 268 -10.29 -2.00 6.73
C GLN A 268 -11.61 -2.34 7.44
N LYS A 269 -12.17 -3.53 7.17
CA LYS A 269 -13.42 -3.98 7.78
C LYS A 269 -13.30 -4.25 9.29
N GLY A 270 -12.14 -4.73 9.72
CA GLY A 270 -11.82 -4.98 11.12
C GLY A 270 -11.27 -3.75 11.87
N TRP A 271 -11.09 -2.62 11.20
CA TRP A 271 -10.47 -1.44 11.81
C TRP A 271 -11.39 -0.85 12.89
N PRO A 272 -10.91 -0.56 14.11
CA PRO A 272 -11.78 -0.09 15.17
C PRO A 272 -12.43 1.28 14.90
N GLU A 273 -13.56 1.55 15.57
CA GLU A 273 -14.29 2.81 15.42
C GLU A 273 -13.83 3.92 16.36
N THR A 274 -13.42 3.57 17.58
CA THR A 274 -13.01 4.56 18.58
C THR A 274 -11.53 4.91 18.45
N ILE A 275 -11.15 6.12 18.88
CA ILE A 275 -9.77 6.60 18.82
C ILE A 275 -8.84 5.67 19.61
N ASP A 276 -9.16 5.38 20.87
CA ASP A 276 -8.30 4.60 21.76
C ASP A 276 -8.07 3.17 21.25
N THR A 277 -9.14 2.51 20.78
CA THR A 277 -9.02 1.16 20.24
C THR A 277 -8.26 1.12 18.92
N SER A 278 -8.39 2.16 18.08
CA SER A 278 -7.63 2.28 16.82
C SER A 278 -6.13 2.47 17.06
N LEU A 279 -5.75 3.30 18.04
CA LEU A 279 -4.35 3.51 18.44
C LEU A 279 -3.69 2.21 18.90
N VAL A 280 -4.38 1.45 19.76
CA VAL A 280 -3.90 0.15 20.27
C VAL A 280 -3.85 -0.89 19.15
N PHE A 281 -4.86 -0.94 18.29
CA PHE A 281 -4.92 -1.87 17.17
C PHE A 281 -3.76 -1.62 16.19
N ALA A 282 -3.56 -0.37 15.74
CA ALA A 282 -2.48 -0.01 14.85
C ALA A 282 -1.10 -0.35 15.43
N SER A 283 -0.88 -0.06 16.72
CA SER A 283 0.38 -0.40 17.40
C SER A 283 0.64 -1.91 17.42
N ARG A 284 -0.36 -2.71 17.80
CA ARG A 284 -0.24 -4.18 17.87
C ARG A 284 -0.07 -4.82 16.50
N LEU A 285 -0.81 -4.35 15.50
CA LEU A 285 -0.71 -4.84 14.14
C LEU A 285 0.68 -4.57 13.58
N LEU A 286 1.21 -3.36 13.79
CA LEU A 286 2.56 -3.02 13.34
C LEU A 286 3.64 -3.84 14.06
N ASP A 287 3.53 -4.04 15.37
CA ASP A 287 4.46 -4.92 16.11
C ASP A 287 4.44 -6.36 15.59
N SER A 288 3.25 -6.87 15.25
CA SER A 288 3.12 -8.18 14.63
C SER A 288 3.80 -8.20 13.25
N TRP A 289 3.51 -7.21 12.40
CA TRP A 289 4.06 -7.10 11.06
C TRP A 289 5.60 -6.98 11.06
N LEU A 290 6.17 -6.18 11.96
CA LEU A 290 7.63 -6.04 12.15
C LEU A 290 8.32 -7.31 12.65
N ARG A 291 7.56 -8.20 13.30
CA ARG A 291 8.05 -9.49 13.81
C ARG A 291 7.93 -10.59 12.78
N THR A 292 6.81 -10.66 12.06
CA THR A 292 6.49 -11.77 11.14
C THR A 292 6.84 -11.48 9.69
N GLY A 293 6.91 -10.21 9.30
CA GLY A 293 7.00 -9.79 7.90
C GLY A 293 5.66 -9.87 7.15
N HIS A 294 4.57 -10.29 7.81
CA HIS A 294 3.27 -10.48 7.21
C HIS A 294 2.21 -9.60 7.87
N LEU A 295 1.45 -8.86 7.05
CA LEU A 295 0.42 -7.92 7.53
C LEU A 295 -0.86 -8.63 8.03
N ALA A 296 -1.10 -9.86 7.57
CA ALA A 296 -2.08 -10.78 8.12
C ALA A 296 -1.36 -12.03 8.62
N GLU A 297 -1.97 -12.76 9.56
CA GLU A 297 -1.41 -14.04 10.03
C GLU A 297 -1.17 -14.97 8.84
N SER A 298 0.03 -15.57 8.78
CA SER A 298 0.28 -16.63 7.80
C SER A 298 -0.65 -17.79 8.14
N THR A 299 -1.25 -18.40 7.10
CA THR A 299 -2.13 -19.56 7.26
C THR A 299 -1.39 -20.88 7.05
N ASP A 300 -0.05 -20.85 7.11
CA ASP A 300 0.83 -22.02 7.09
C ASP A 300 0.66 -22.91 8.33
#